data_AF-A0A822Z7G4-F1
#
_entry.id   AF-A0A822Z7G4-F1
#
_cell.length_a   1.000
_cell.length_b   1.000
_cell.length_c   1.000
_cell.angle_alpha   90.00
_cell.angle_beta   90.00
_cell.angle_gamma   90.00
#
_symmetry.space_group_name_H-M   'P 1'
#
loop_
_entity.id
_entity.type
_entity.pdbx_description
1 polymer ?
#
loop_
_entity_poly.entity_id
_entity_poly.type
_entity_poly.pdbx_seq_one_letter_code
_entity_poly.pdbx_strand_id
1 'polypeptide(L)' 'MSHSQVVLNALAMKLRDDLESLKKIGNHRGLRHYRGLRVCNQHSKIAGYREKIVGVSKKR' A
#
# COMPACT_ATOMS: atom_id res chain seq x y z
N MET A 1 20.80 8.51 18.89
CA MET A 1 19.60 8.37 18.06
C MET A 1 18.55 9.32 18.62
N SER A 2 18.33 10.45 17.97
CA SER A 2 17.36 11.46 18.43
C SER A 2 15.97 11.10 17.89
N HIS A 3 14.99 10.97 18.78
CA HIS A 3 13.62 10.64 18.41
C HIS A 3 12.82 11.94 18.22
N SER A 4 12.36 12.19 16.99
CA SER A 4 11.39 13.25 16.71
C SER A 4 9.98 12.68 16.88
N GLN A 5 9.25 13.14 17.89
CA GLN A 5 7.85 12.79 18.06
C GLN A 5 6.99 13.76 17.25
N VAL A 6 6.20 13.23 16.32
CA VAL A 6 5.29 14.02 15.49
C VAL A 6 3.88 13.96 16.10
N VAL A 7 3.28 15.11 16.37
CA VAL A 7 1.93 15.25 16.93
C VAL A 7 0.86 14.99 15.85
N LEU A 8 -0.33 14.54 16.24
CA LEU A 8 -1.45 14.08 15.40
C LEU A 8 -1.55 14.72 14.00
N ASN A 9 -1.83 16.02 13.91
CA ASN A 9 -2.07 16.68 12.62
C ASN A 9 -0.80 16.80 11.76
N ALA A 10 0.36 16.91 12.40
CA ALA A 10 1.64 16.95 11.68
C ALA A 10 2.01 15.56 11.10
N LEU A 11 1.51 14.47 11.69
CA LEU A 11 1.78 13.11 11.22
C LEU A 11 1.14 12.86 9.85
N ALA A 12 -0.12 13.25 9.68
CA ALA A 12 -0.85 13.06 8.43
C ALA A 12 -0.22 13.86 7.28
N MET A 13 0.23 15.08 7.55
CA MET A 13 0.91 15.92 6.56
C MET A 13 2.27 15.32 6.16
N LYS A 14 3.09 14.94 7.15
CA LYS A 14 4.40 14.33 6.89
C LYS A 14 4.30 13.06 6.03
N LEU A 15 3.34 12.18 6.31
CA LEU A 15 3.13 10.96 5.53
C LEU A 15 2.71 11.25 4.08
N ARG A 16 1.95 12.33 3.84
CA ARG A 16 1.58 12.74 2.47
C ARG A 16 2.79 13.25 1.71
N ASP A 17 3.59 14.11 2.33
CA ASP A 17 4.79 14.68 1.73
C ASP A 17 5.82 13.59 1.38
N ASP A 18 6.01 12.62 2.30
CA ASP A 18 6.89 11.47 2.09
C ASP A 18 6.41 10.60 0.91
N LEU A 19 5.10 10.34 0.78
CA LEU A 19 4.57 9.57 -0.35
C LEU A 19 4.63 10.32 -1.67
N GLU A 20 4.44 11.63 -1.66
CA GLU A 20 4.54 12.47 -2.84
C GLU A 20 5.98 12.55 -3.35
N SER A 21 6.96 12.67 -2.46
CA SER A 21 8.38 12.65 -2.82
C SER A 21 8.79 11.30 -3.44
N LEU A 22 8.35 10.18 -2.86
CA LEU A 22 8.59 8.84 -3.41
C LEU A 22 7.95 8.63 -4.78
N LYS A 23 6.76 9.20 -5.02
CA LYS A 23 6.11 9.18 -6.34
C LYS A 23 6.91 9.97 -7.37
N LYS A 24 7.39 11.16 -7.02
CA LYS A 24 8.19 12.03 -7.92
C LYS A 24 9.50 11.37 -8.35
N ILE A 25 10.17 10.67 -7.43
CA ILE A 25 11.43 9.95 -7.70
C ILE A 25 11.19 8.66 -8.53
N GLY A 26 9.95 8.17 -8.59
CA GLY A 26 9.63 6.92 -9.30
C GLY A 26 9.94 5.65 -8.50
N ASN A 27 10.04 5.75 -7.17
CA ASN A 27 10.27 4.59 -6.32
C ASN A 27 9.07 3.61 -6.41
N HIS A 28 9.34 2.30 -6.47
CA HIS A 28 8.34 1.25 -6.47
C HIS A 28 7.29 1.40 -5.36
N ARG A 29 7.71 1.76 -4.15
CA ARG A 29 6.81 1.97 -3.00
C ARG A 29 5.83 3.13 -3.25
N GLY A 30 6.33 4.27 -3.76
CA GLY A 30 5.53 5.45 -4.07
C GLY A 30 4.53 5.19 -5.21
N LEU A 31 4.98 4.55 -6.29
CA LEU A 31 4.13 4.19 -7.42
C LEU A 31 3.02 3.19 -7.02
N ARG A 32 3.31 2.23 -6.15
CA ARG A 32 2.29 1.31 -5.62
C ARG A 32 1.27 2.03 -4.74
N HIS A 33 1.72 2.92 -3.85
CA HIS A 33 0.81 3.72 -3.03
C HIS A 33 -0.11 4.59 -3.90
N TYR A 34 0.41 5.21 -4.94
CA TYR A 34 -0.38 6.00 -5.89
C TYR A 34 -1.43 5.14 -6.63
N ARG A 35 -1.07 3.91 -7.00
CA ARG A 35 -1.97 2.97 -7.69
C ARG A 35 -2.91 2.21 -6.74
N GLY A 36 -2.86 2.46 -5.44
CA GLY A 36 -3.65 1.72 -4.44
C GLY A 36 -3.27 0.25 -4.31
N LEU A 37 -2.08 -0.14 -4.78
CA LEU A 37 -1.56 -1.51 -4.65
C LEU A 37 -0.90 -1.70 -3.29
N ARG A 38 -0.99 -2.91 -2.74
CA ARG A 38 -0.32 -3.25 -1.47
C ARG A 38 1.20 -3.10 -1.60
N VAL A 39 1.82 -2.44 -0.62
CA VAL A 39 3.25 -2.09 -0.59
C VAL A 39 4.08 -3.07 0.23
N CYS A 40 3.48 -3.73 1.24
CA CYS A 40 4.13 -4.84 1.93
C CYS A 40 4.22 -6.04 0.99
N ASN A 41 5.32 -6.80 1.07
CA ASN A 41 5.70 -7.96 0.23
C ASN A 41 4.68 -9.13 0.23
N GLN A 42 3.44 -8.84 -0.15
CA GLN A 42 2.35 -9.77 -0.27
C GLN A 42 2.20 -10.10 -1.76
N HIS A 43 2.09 -11.39 -2.07
CA HIS A 43 1.80 -11.83 -3.43
C HIS A 43 0.45 -11.25 -3.87
N SER A 44 0.49 -10.38 -4.89
CA SER A 44 -0.70 -9.69 -5.41
C SER A 44 -1.72 -10.63 -6.05
N LYS A 45 -1.33 -11.90 -6.31
CA LYS A 45 -2.22 -12.95 -6.83
C LYS A 45 -3.30 -13.37 -5.84
N ILE A 46 -3.02 -13.30 -4.53
CA ILE A 46 -3.88 -13.86 -3.48
C ILE A 46 -4.39 -12.76 -2.54
N ALA A 47 -3.59 -11.71 -2.30
CA ALA A 47 -3.90 -10.67 -1.34
C ALA A 47 -4.88 -9.62 -1.90
N GLY A 48 -6.07 -9.50 -1.30
CA GLY A 48 -7.12 -8.53 -1.68
C GLY A 48 -8.29 -9.11 -2.47
N TYR A 49 -8.25 -10.42 -2.77
CA TYR A 49 -9.30 -11.13 -3.49
C TYR A 49 -10.23 -11.85 -2.51
N ARG A 50 -11.19 -11.14 -1.90
CA ARG A 50 -12.12 -11.77 -0.94
C ARG A 50 -13.42 -12.33 -1.55
N GLU A 51 -13.78 -12.04 -2.81
CA GLU A 51 -15.14 -12.39 -3.29
C GLU A 51 -15.29 -12.75 -4.78
N LYS A 52 -14.44 -13.59 -5.37
CA LYS A 52 -14.74 -14.17 -6.71
C LYS A 52 -14.26 -15.62 -6.82
N ILE A 53 -14.88 -16.53 -6.08
CA ILE A 53 -14.96 -17.92 -6.52
C ILE A 53 -16.12 -17.97 -7.53
N VAL A 54 -15.85 -17.66 -8.79
CA VAL A 54 -16.79 -17.93 -9.89
C VAL A 54 -16.62 -19.40 -10.26
N GLY A 55 -17.63 -20.21 -9.94
CA GLY A 55 -17.89 -21.50 -10.57
C GLY A 55 -16.76 -22.54 -10.51
N VAL A 56 -16.58 -23.20 -9.36
CA VAL A 56 -16.06 -24.58 -9.38
C VAL A 56 -17.15 -25.48 -8.85
N SER A 57 -17.97 -25.99 -9.77
CA SER A 57 -18.77 -27.18 -9.51
C SER A 57 -17.80 -28.30 -9.13
N LYS A 58 -17.81 -28.74 -7.88
CA LYS A 58 -17.15 -29.98 -7.49
C LYS A 58 -17.71 -31.10 -8.36
N LYS A 59 -16.86 -31.82 -9.09
CA LYS A 59 -17.26 -33.09 -9.70
C LYS A 59 -17.42 -34.10 -8.55
N ARG A 60 -18.57 -34.76 -8.47
CA ARG A 60 -18.74 -35.94 -7.60
C ARG A 60 -17.77 -37.03 -8.03
#